data_AF-A9LLU0-F1
#
_entry.id   AF-A9LLU0-F1
#
_cell.length_a   1.000
_cell.length_b   1.000
_cell.length_c   1.000
_cell.angle_alpha   90.00
_cell.angle_beta   90.00
_cell.angle_gamma   90.00
#
_symmetry.space_group_name_H-M   'P 1'
#
loop_
_entity.id
_entity.type
_entity.pdbx_description
1 polymer ?
#
loop_
_entity_poly.entity_id
_entity_poly.type
_entity_poly.pdbx_seq_one_letter_code
_entity_poly.pdbx_strand_id
1 'polypeptide(L)' 'GLALFYAGLVRSKNVLSILMQCFAITGVVSLLWLAVGYSLTFSDGGSLQAFIGGLDKVFLSGVTRDALSGTIPESLFFMF' A
#
# COMPACT_ATOMS: atom_id res chain seq x y z
N GLY A 1 3.53 -12.01 -10.29
CA GLY A 1 3.15 -13.40 -9.96
C GLY A 1 1.65 -13.61 -10.02
N LEU A 2 0.90 -12.97 -9.11
CA LEU A 2 -0.54 -13.15 -8.95
C LEU A 2 -1.38 -12.93 -10.22
N ALA A 3 -1.09 -11.87 -10.99
CA ALA A 3 -1.81 -11.55 -12.22
C ALA A 3 -1.70 -12.65 -13.30
N LEU A 4 -0.52 -13.27 -13.44
CA LEU A 4 -0.29 -14.37 -14.37
C LEU A 4 -0.96 -15.67 -13.90
N PHE A 5 -0.99 -15.90 -12.58
CA PHE A 5 -1.69 -17.03 -11.98
C PHE A 5 -3.20 -16.96 -12.24
N TYR A 6 -3.83 -15.80 -11.99
CA TYR A 6 -5.26 -15.62 -12.26
C TYR A 6 -5.58 -15.57 -13.74
N ALA A 7 -4.73 -14.97 -14.56
CA ALA A 7 -4.91 -14.98 -16.00
C ALA A 7 -4.89 -16.42 -16.57
N GLY A 8 -4.07 -17.32 -16.03
CA GLY A 8 -3.99 -18.72 -16.45
C GLY A 8 -5.23 -19.57 -16.11
N LEU A 9 -6.07 -19.13 -15.16
CA LEU A 9 -7.31 -19.82 -14.77
C LEU A 9 -8.53 -19.39 -15.61
N VAL A 10 -8.43 -18.28 -16.35
CA VAL A 10 -9.53 -17.73 -17.15
C VAL A 10 -9.33 -18.09 -18.62
N ARG A 11 -10.43 -18.18 -19.40
CA ARG A 11 -10.36 -18.35 -20.87
C ARG A 11 -9.40 -17.34 -21.49
N SER A 12 -8.58 -17.78 -22.44
CA SER A 12 -7.52 -16.99 -23.08
C SER A 12 -8.00 -15.63 -23.62
N LYS A 13 -9.25 -15.54 -24.07
CA LYS A 13 -9.85 -14.29 -24.55
C LYS A 13 -9.97 -13.18 -23.48
N ASN A 14 -9.95 -13.54 -22.20
CA ASN A 14 -10.11 -12.61 -21.07
C ASN A 14 -8.79 -12.35 -20.33
N VAL A 15 -7.70 -13.04 -20.69
CA VAL A 15 -6.36 -12.88 -20.08
C VAL A 15 -5.91 -11.42 -20.11
N LEU A 16 -6.08 -10.76 -21.25
CA LEU A 16 -5.69 -9.36 -21.41
C LEU A 16 -6.46 -8.44 -20.44
N SER A 17 -7.75 -8.71 -20.21
CA SER A 17 -8.56 -7.95 -19.27
C SER A 17 -8.10 -8.14 -17.82
N ILE A 18 -7.80 -9.39 -17.41
CA ILE A 18 -7.29 -9.69 -16.07
C ILE A 18 -5.95 -8.98 -15.82
N LEU A 19 -5.03 -9.04 -16.79
CA LEU A 19 -3.72 -8.38 -16.66
C LEU A 19 -3.85 -6.86 -16.53
N MET A 20 -4.70 -6.23 -17.35
CA MET A 20 -4.94 -4.78 -17.27
C MET A 20 -5.60 -4.37 -15.95
N GLN A 21 -6.56 -5.15 -15.46
CA GLN A 21 -7.18 -4.90 -14.15
C GLN A 21 -6.17 -5.04 -13.02
N CYS A 22 -5.34 -6.09 -13.01
CA CYS A 22 -4.29 -6.25 -12.00
C CYS A 22 -3.28 -5.09 -12.03
N PHE A 23 -2.88 -4.61 -13.21
CA PHE A 23 -1.98 -3.47 -13.35
C PHE A 23 -2.62 -2.18 -12.81
N ALA A 24 -3.86 -1.91 -13.22
CA ALA A 24 -4.60 -0.74 -12.76
C ALA A 24 -4.81 -0.75 -11.23
N ILE A 25 -5.22 -1.89 -10.66
CA ILE A 25 -5.42 -2.04 -9.21
C ILE A 25 -4.11 -1.85 -8.46
N THR A 26 -3.01 -2.44 -8.95
CA THR A 26 -1.69 -2.24 -8.33
C THR A 26 -1.35 -0.75 -8.28
N GLY A 27 -1.53 -0.01 -9.38
CA GLY A 27 -1.27 1.43 -9.41
C GLY A 27 -2.17 2.24 -8.46
N VAL A 28 -3.46 1.95 -8.44
CA VAL A 28 -4.42 2.63 -7.56
C VAL A 28 -4.11 2.34 -6.08
N VAL A 29 -3.81 1.09 -5.73
CA VAL A 29 -3.46 0.69 -4.37
C VAL A 29 -2.15 1.34 -3.93
N SER A 30 -1.13 1.39 -4.79
CA SER A 30 0.13 2.10 -4.47
C SER A 30 -0.09 3.59 -4.20
N LEU A 31 -0.94 4.26 -4.97
CA LEU A 31 -1.28 5.67 -4.74
C LEU A 31 -2.09 5.86 -3.45
N LEU A 32 -3.08 5.00 -3.19
CA LEU A 32 -3.86 5.04 -1.95
C LEU A 32 -3.00 4.77 -0.72
N TRP A 33 -2.04 3.84 -0.82
CA TRP A 33 -1.07 3.54 0.22
C TRP A 33 -0.23 4.75 0.59
N LEU A 34 0.30 5.45 -0.43
CA LEU A 34 1.07 6.67 -0.26
C LEU A 34 0.22 7.83 0.30
N ALA A 35 -1.00 8.00 -0.20
CA ALA A 35 -1.85 9.11 0.20
C ALA A 35 -2.29 8.99 1.65
N VAL A 36 -2.89 7.86 2.03
CA VAL A 36 -3.53 7.69 3.36
C VAL A 36 -3.30 6.32 3.99
N GLY A 37 -3.13 5.26 3.20
CA GLY A 37 -3.11 3.89 3.70
C GLY A 37 -2.01 3.64 4.73
N TYR A 38 -0.81 4.16 4.49
CA TYR A 38 0.31 4.08 5.42
C TYR A 38 0.03 4.82 6.73
N SER A 39 -0.54 6.02 6.66
CA SER A 39 -0.86 6.81 7.85
C SER A 39 -1.93 6.12 8.71
N LEU A 40 -3.00 5.64 8.08
CA LEU A 40 -4.11 4.99 8.78
C LEU A 40 -3.73 3.66 9.43
N THR A 41 -2.59 3.08 9.08
CA THR A 41 -2.08 1.83 9.67
C THR A 41 -0.95 2.04 10.66
N PHE A 42 -0.07 3.02 10.43
CA PHE A 42 1.17 3.20 11.21
C PHE A 42 1.32 4.56 11.89
N SER A 43 0.30 5.42 11.83
CA SER A 43 0.22 6.66 12.61
C SER A 43 -0.59 6.45 13.89
N ASP A 44 -0.28 7.23 14.93
CA ASP A 44 -1.03 7.23 16.19
C ASP A 44 -2.48 7.67 15.94
N GLY A 45 -3.44 6.78 16.25
CA GLY A 45 -4.87 7.01 16.07
C GLY A 45 -5.56 7.64 17.28
N GLY A 46 -4.80 7.97 18.33
CA GLY A 46 -5.33 8.45 19.61
C GLY A 46 -6.36 7.50 20.19
N SER A 47 -7.56 8.00 20.49
CA SER A 47 -8.66 7.19 21.05
C SER A 47 -9.21 6.12 20.09
N LEU A 48 -8.93 6.23 18.79
CA LEU A 48 -9.40 5.30 17.77
C LEU A 48 -8.34 4.29 17.34
N GLN A 49 -7.16 4.27 17.96
CA GLN A 49 -6.04 3.39 17.58
C GLN A 49 -6.39 1.90 17.57
N ALA A 50 -7.40 1.47 18.33
CA ALA A 50 -7.90 0.09 18.29
C ALA A 50 -8.58 -0.30 16.96
N PHE A 51 -9.00 0.69 16.15
CA PHE A 51 -9.74 0.50 14.91
C PHE A 51 -9.03 1.12 13.71
N ILE A 52 -8.45 2.32 13.87
CA ILE A 52 -7.79 3.05 12.79
C ILE A 52 -6.68 3.96 13.36
N GLY A 53 -5.58 4.08 12.62
CA GLY A 53 -4.50 5.02 12.93
C GLY A 53 -4.86 6.46 12.63
N GLY A 54 -3.87 7.35 12.72
CA GLY A 54 -4.01 8.79 12.50
C GLY A 54 -3.80 9.25 11.06
N LEU A 55 -3.93 10.56 10.85
CA LEU A 55 -3.66 11.23 9.56
C LEU A 55 -2.32 12.00 9.55
N ASP A 56 -1.49 11.83 10.57
CA ASP A 56 -0.28 12.64 10.75
C ASP A 56 0.84 12.28 9.76
N LYS A 57 0.80 11.06 9.20
CA LYS A 57 1.75 10.55 8.20
C LYS A 57 1.18 10.50 6.78
N VAL A 58 0.11 11.25 6.51
CA VAL A 58 -0.48 11.40 5.17
C VAL A 58 0.58 11.92 4.19
N PHE A 59 0.69 11.31 3.01
CA PHE A 59 1.76 11.58 2.03
C PHE A 59 3.20 11.42 2.57
N LEU A 60 3.41 10.56 3.58
CA LEU A 60 4.71 10.42 4.28
C LEU A 60 5.18 11.74 4.91
N SER A 61 4.26 12.65 5.22
CA SER A 61 4.56 13.88 5.93
C SER A 61 5.23 13.57 7.27
N GLY A 62 6.37 14.21 7.52
CA GLY A 62 7.15 14.01 8.75
C GLY A 62 8.06 12.78 8.77
N VAL A 63 8.05 11.93 7.74
CA VAL A 63 9.00 10.80 7.63
C VAL A 63 10.33 11.32 7.12
N THR A 64 11.25 11.62 8.04
CA THR A 64 12.62 12.03 7.72
C THR A 64 13.48 10.82 7.33
N ARG A 65 14.64 11.06 6.70
CA ARG A 65 15.55 9.98 6.28
C ARG A 65 16.10 9.16 7.45
N ASP A 66 16.13 9.76 8.63
CA ASP A 66 16.60 9.14 9.87
C ASP A 66 15.46 8.46 10.65
N ALA A 67 14.22 8.56 10.16
CA ALA A 67 13.08 7.92 10.79
C ALA A 67 13.22 6.39 10.71
N LEU A 68 13.06 5.74 11.86
CA LEU A 68 13.22 4.30 12.03
C LEU A 68 11.90 3.68 12.49
N SER A 69 11.47 2.63 11.80
CA SER A 69 10.43 1.73 12.27
C SER A 69 11.11 0.50 12.88
N GLY A 70 11.27 0.51 14.20
CA GLY A 70 12.07 -0.50 14.90
C GLY A 70 13.56 -0.39 14.54
N THR A 71 14.07 -1.36 13.79
CA THR A 71 15.50 -1.46 13.40
C THR A 71 15.74 -1.13 11.92
N ILE A 72 14.69 -0.82 11.15
CA ILE A 72 14.79 -0.53 9.72
C ILE A 72 14.36 0.91 9.41
N PRO A 73 14.98 1.57 8.42
CA PRO A 73 14.53 2.85 7.90
C PRO A 73 13.04 2.81 7.55
N GLU A 74 12.30 3.83 7.99
CA GLU A 74 10.86 3.90 7.80
C GLU A 74 10.47 3.95 6.32
N SER A 75 11.33 4.52 5.46
CA SER A 75 11.16 4.51 4.01
C SER A 75 11.26 3.11 3.40
N LEU A 76 12.11 2.23 3.94
CA LEU A 76 12.19 0.82 3.54
C LEU A 76 10.97 0.06 4.02
N PHE A 77 10.50 0.35 5.24
CA PHE A 77 9.28 -0.25 5.78
C PHE A 77 8.04 0.14 4.97
N PHE A 78 7.95 1.38 4.48
CA PHE A 78 6.87 1.83 3.60
C PHE A 78 6.81 1.08 2.26
N MET A 79 7.97 0.67 1.73
CA MET A 79 8.08 -0.02 0.44
C MET A 79 7.82 -1.54 0.51
N PHE A 80 7.86 -2.11 1.72
CA PHE A 80 7.72 -3.55 1.96
C PHE A 80 6.24 -3.97 1.93
#